data_AF-A0A1H1LTQ9-F1
#
_entry.id   AF-A0A1H1LTQ9-F1
#
_cell.length_a   1.000
_cell.length_b   1.000
_cell.length_c   1.000
_cell.angle_alpha   90.00
_cell.angle_beta   90.00
_cell.angle_gamma   90.00
#
_symmetry.space_group_name_H-M   'P 1'
#
loop_
_entity.id
_entity.type
_entity.pdbx_description
1 polymer ?
#
loop_
_entity_poly.entity_id
_entity_poly.type
_entity_poly.pdbx_seq_one_letter_code
_entity_poly.pdbx_strand_id
1 'polypeptide(L)'
;MKLKSFYTACFSIIILLVLMLGEFDDLREIRYSIVPLSFFISSPQLLKKSHLVNRKLRYLLYGLLLLIIFSLIFSFVSGFVIENQGYIALKELIFVISPIISVMVIQKSGFLEIEKFVKFILFGLSIYLLVRIINSESVIQVGFIQFITSGFNTDFEGSLAFIYGFLVFFLYLKGQKKLFLISLLFLFFFGKRIVFAGILFTALADSFLFRKISYNLSKKILLGSVIFVSTIILLFSAGFFDDLFIDRYGISLNAFTQGRSNILNLVFKSIDYNSLFIGNGFSYTTTYLTNIGHQQNLVHSDIFRFIIEFGLLGFILFYFLFFKNLHSEKTLSFAFLFLILAISDNTFIYVHVMFFYYLLISEDHYLSS
;
A
#
# COMPACT_ATOMS: atom_id res chain seq x y z
N MET A 1 12.85 23.04 20.66
CA MET A 1 12.47 21.64 20.98
C MET A 1 11.00 21.49 21.38
N LYS A 2 10.49 22.23 22.38
CA LYS A 2 9.09 22.11 22.85
C LYS A 2 8.03 22.28 21.74
N LEU A 3 8.23 23.26 20.85
CA LEU A 3 7.28 23.53 19.75
C LEU A 3 7.17 22.37 18.74
N LYS A 4 8.29 21.71 18.40
CA LYS A 4 8.31 20.57 17.46
C LYS A 4 7.55 19.37 18.01
N SER A 5 7.79 19.06 19.28
CA SER A 5 7.08 17.98 19.98
C SER A 5 5.58 18.26 20.11
N PHE A 6 5.19 19.52 20.33
CA PHE A 6 3.78 19.93 20.36
C PHE A 6 3.10 19.70 19.00
N TYR A 7 3.67 20.20 17.89
CA TYR A 7 3.13 19.97 16.56
C TYR A 7 3.06 18.47 16.20
N THR A 8 4.08 17.70 16.57
CA THR A 8 4.08 16.25 16.39
C THR A 8 2.93 15.60 17.14
N ALA A 9 2.68 15.96 18.41
CA ALA A 9 1.57 15.42 19.19
C ALA A 9 0.21 15.79 18.58
N CYS A 10 0.00 17.07 18.25
CA CYS A 10 -1.25 17.52 17.61
C CYS A 10 -1.52 16.79 16.29
N PHE A 11 -0.49 16.68 15.42
CA PHE A 11 -0.65 15.96 14.17
C PHE A 11 -0.95 14.48 14.39
N SER A 12 -0.28 13.84 15.35
CA SER A 12 -0.49 12.43 15.66
C SER A 12 -1.93 12.18 16.13
N ILE A 13 -2.48 13.07 16.97
CA ILE A 13 -3.88 12.99 17.42
C ILE A 13 -4.84 13.11 16.24
N ILE A 14 -4.64 14.12 15.38
CA ILE A 14 -5.53 14.35 14.24
C ILE A 14 -5.48 13.16 13.26
N ILE A 15 -4.28 12.68 12.93
CA ILE A 15 -4.13 11.53 12.03
C ILE A 15 -4.75 10.29 12.64
N LEU A 16 -4.56 10.03 13.94
CA LEU A 16 -5.18 8.90 14.62
C LEU A 16 -6.71 8.97 14.53
N LEU A 17 -7.30 10.15 14.76
CA LEU A 17 -8.75 10.36 14.61
C LEU A 17 -9.22 10.11 13.17
N VAL A 18 -8.50 10.62 12.16
CA VAL A 18 -8.81 10.37 10.75
C VAL A 18 -8.75 8.88 10.42
N LEU A 19 -7.77 8.16 10.95
CA LEU A 19 -7.64 6.71 10.76
C LEU A 19 -8.80 5.95 11.41
N MET A 20 -9.16 6.27 12.66
CA MET A 20 -10.25 5.63 13.38
C MET A 20 -11.62 5.93 12.76
N LEU A 21 -11.89 7.20 12.43
CA LEU A 21 -13.14 7.61 11.78
C LEU A 21 -13.27 7.00 10.38
N GLY A 22 -12.15 6.84 9.68
CA GLY A 22 -12.15 6.23 8.36
C GLY A 22 -12.53 4.74 8.34
N GLU A 23 -12.62 4.06 9.49
CA GLU A 23 -13.10 2.67 9.54
C GLU A 23 -14.63 2.55 9.47
N PHE A 24 -15.37 3.65 9.67
CA PHE A 24 -16.80 3.68 9.38
C PHE A 24 -17.01 3.84 7.88
N ASP A 25 -17.84 2.99 7.27
CA ASP A 25 -18.04 2.96 5.80
C ASP A 25 -18.49 4.32 5.26
N ASP A 26 -19.41 5.01 5.94
CA ASP A 26 -19.91 6.35 5.56
C ASP A 26 -18.86 7.46 5.66
N LEU A 27 -17.78 7.22 6.42
CA LEU A 27 -16.71 8.19 6.67
C LEU A 27 -15.38 7.75 6.07
N ARG A 28 -15.36 6.70 5.24
CA ARG A 28 -14.13 6.11 4.70
C ARG A 28 -13.29 7.15 3.93
N GLU A 29 -13.94 8.09 3.25
CA GLU A 29 -13.35 9.19 2.49
C GLU A 29 -12.60 10.18 3.39
N ILE A 30 -12.85 10.22 4.71
CA ILE A 30 -12.13 11.13 5.61
C ILE A 30 -10.62 10.86 5.61
N ARG A 31 -10.20 9.64 5.25
CA ARG A 31 -8.79 9.26 5.11
C ARG A 31 -8.05 10.12 4.06
N TYR A 32 -8.77 10.73 3.12
CA TYR A 32 -8.19 11.64 2.13
C TYR A 32 -7.83 13.02 2.73
N SER A 33 -8.34 13.34 3.92
CA SER A 33 -7.98 14.57 4.65
C SER A 33 -6.53 14.59 5.11
N ILE A 34 -5.82 13.45 5.12
CA ILE A 34 -4.38 13.39 5.44
C ILE A 34 -3.58 14.39 4.59
N VAL A 35 -3.99 14.62 3.35
CA VAL A 35 -3.31 15.54 2.42
C VAL A 35 -3.46 16.99 2.85
N PRO A 36 -4.67 17.59 2.92
CA PRO A 36 -4.81 18.96 3.37
C PRO A 36 -4.25 19.15 4.79
N LEU A 37 -4.41 18.18 5.69
CA LEU A 37 -3.83 18.24 7.04
C LEU A 37 -2.30 18.37 7.02
N SER A 38 -1.63 17.65 6.12
CA SER A 38 -0.18 17.75 5.92
C SER A 38 0.25 19.16 5.49
N PHE A 39 -0.54 19.82 4.63
CA PHE A 39 -0.32 21.22 4.24
C PHE A 39 -0.56 22.19 5.39
N PHE A 40 -1.67 22.05 6.12
CA PHE A 40 -2.02 22.95 7.22
C PHE A 40 -0.95 23.00 8.30
N ILE A 41 -0.39 21.84 8.67
CA ILE A 41 0.65 21.77 9.71
C ILE A 41 2.00 22.27 9.22
N SER A 42 2.24 22.25 7.92
CA SER A 42 3.48 22.73 7.30
C SER A 42 3.45 24.23 6.96
N SER A 43 2.26 24.85 6.90
CA SER A 43 2.07 26.26 6.52
C SER A 43 2.78 27.30 7.41
N PRO A 44 2.86 27.16 8.76
CA PRO A 44 3.40 28.20 9.63
C PRO A 44 4.88 28.54 9.40
N GLN A 45 5.64 27.67 8.72
CA GLN A 45 7.04 27.91 8.33
C GLN A 45 7.22 28.24 6.85
N LEU A 46 6.35 27.74 5.96
CA LEU A 46 6.31 28.19 4.57
C LEU A 46 6.08 29.71 4.51
N LEU A 47 5.28 30.25 5.44
CA LEU A 47 5.03 31.68 5.59
C LEU A 47 6.19 32.45 6.25
N LYS A 48 7.07 31.79 7.03
CA LYS A 48 8.23 32.44 7.70
C LYS A 48 9.51 32.43 6.86
N LYS A 49 9.61 31.61 5.81
CA LYS A 49 10.75 31.58 4.86
C LYS A 49 10.30 32.02 3.46
N SER A 50 9.91 33.28 3.30
CA SER A 50 9.33 33.82 2.06
C SER A 50 10.33 34.14 0.93
N HIS A 51 11.61 33.73 0.99
CA HIS A 51 12.57 34.13 -0.07
C HIS A 51 13.21 33.08 -0.97
N LEU A 52 13.09 31.76 -0.74
CA LEU A 52 13.71 30.78 -1.65
C LEU A 52 12.88 29.50 -1.79
N VAL A 53 11.90 29.51 -2.71
CA VAL A 53 11.31 28.28 -3.24
C VAL A 53 12.35 27.60 -4.14
N ASN A 54 12.89 26.48 -3.67
CA ASN A 54 13.99 25.73 -4.28
C ASN A 54 13.66 25.27 -5.72
N ARG A 55 14.51 25.63 -6.71
CA ARG A 55 14.37 25.29 -8.15
C ARG A 55 14.07 23.80 -8.40
N LYS A 56 14.64 22.89 -7.61
CA LYS A 56 14.41 21.43 -7.72
C LYS A 56 12.97 21.01 -7.40
N LEU A 57 12.29 21.71 -6.49
CA LEU A 57 10.87 21.46 -6.18
C LEU A 57 9.98 21.87 -7.36
N ARG A 58 10.37 22.91 -8.09
CA ARG A 58 9.62 23.38 -9.26
C ARG A 58 9.65 22.32 -10.38
N TYR A 59 10.79 21.67 -10.62
CA TYR A 59 10.89 20.58 -11.61
C TYR A 59 10.08 19.34 -11.23
N LEU A 60 10.02 18.98 -9.95
CA LEU A 60 9.20 17.87 -9.50
C LEU A 60 7.70 18.19 -9.56
N LEU A 61 7.31 19.43 -9.24
CA LEU A 61 5.94 19.90 -9.45
C LEU A 61 5.58 19.94 -10.95
N TYR A 62 6.50 20.34 -11.83
CA TYR A 62 6.29 20.26 -13.28
C TYR A 62 6.20 18.82 -13.77
N GLY A 63 6.99 17.89 -13.25
CA GLY A 63 6.91 16.47 -13.59
C GLY A 63 5.58 15.84 -13.17
N LEU A 64 5.07 16.19 -11.98
CA LEU A 64 3.75 15.79 -11.51
C LEU A 64 2.62 16.45 -12.32
N LEU A 65 2.76 17.73 -12.68
CA LEU A 65 1.80 18.41 -13.55
C LEU A 65 1.78 17.79 -14.96
N LEU A 66 2.95 17.43 -15.51
CA LEU A 66 3.08 16.70 -16.77
C LEU A 66 2.46 15.31 -16.70
N LEU A 67 2.61 14.60 -15.58
CA LEU A 67 1.95 13.30 -15.35
C LEU A 67 0.42 13.44 -15.23
N ILE A 68 -0.07 14.48 -14.57
CA ILE A 68 -1.50 14.81 -14.47
C ILE A 68 -2.05 15.18 -15.85
N ILE A 69 -1.35 16.01 -16.61
CA ILE A 69 -1.75 16.38 -17.98
C ILE A 69 -1.69 15.16 -18.91
N PHE A 70 -0.64 14.34 -18.84
CA PHE A 70 -0.48 13.15 -19.66
C PHE A 70 -1.55 12.09 -19.34
N SER A 71 -1.85 11.87 -18.06
CA SER A 71 -2.92 10.95 -17.64
C SER A 71 -4.31 11.48 -17.96
N LEU A 72 -4.55 12.80 -17.88
CA LEU A 72 -5.80 13.42 -18.33
C LEU A 72 -5.96 13.30 -19.85
N ILE A 73 -4.91 13.59 -20.63
CA ILE A 73 -4.91 13.43 -22.09
C ILE A 73 -5.13 11.96 -22.47
N PHE A 74 -4.42 11.04 -21.83
CA PHE A 74 -4.56 9.61 -22.10
C PHE A 74 -5.95 9.09 -21.70
N SER A 75 -6.48 9.53 -20.55
CA SER A 75 -7.84 9.21 -20.09
C SER A 75 -8.92 9.83 -20.98
N PHE A 76 -8.65 10.99 -21.58
CA PHE A 76 -9.53 11.63 -22.55
C PHE A 76 -9.52 10.88 -23.88
N VAL A 77 -8.36 10.38 -24.31
CA VAL A 77 -8.21 9.54 -25.52
C VAL A 77 -8.83 8.16 -25.32
N SER A 78 -8.68 7.54 -24.14
CA SER A 78 -9.26 6.23 -23.82
C SER A 78 -10.74 6.30 -23.42
N GLY A 79 -11.20 7.44 -22.89
CA GLY A 79 -12.58 7.70 -22.50
C GLY A 79 -13.60 7.71 -23.65
N PHE A 80 -13.13 7.67 -24.90
CA PHE A 80 -13.99 7.41 -26.07
C PHE A 80 -14.41 5.94 -26.22
N VAL A 81 -13.80 5.01 -25.47
CA VAL A 81 -14.02 3.56 -25.63
C VAL A 81 -14.81 2.94 -24.47
N ILE A 82 -14.67 3.46 -23.24
CA ILE A 82 -15.35 2.93 -22.05
C ILE A 82 -15.93 4.08 -21.21
N GLU A 83 -17.26 4.06 -21.02
CA GLU A 83 -17.98 5.07 -20.23
C GLU A 83 -17.41 5.16 -18.80
N ASN A 84 -17.25 6.38 -18.28
CA ASN A 84 -16.74 6.71 -16.94
C ASN A 84 -15.26 6.37 -16.63
N GLN A 85 -14.48 5.79 -17.54
CA GLN A 85 -13.07 5.45 -17.29
C GLN A 85 -12.25 6.66 -16.84
N GLY A 86 -12.43 7.82 -17.48
CA GLY A 86 -11.65 9.02 -17.17
C GLY A 86 -11.88 9.59 -15.77
N TYR A 87 -13.11 9.48 -15.25
CA TYR A 87 -13.42 9.90 -13.88
C TYR A 87 -12.75 8.99 -12.85
N ILE A 88 -12.83 7.66 -13.06
CA ILE A 88 -12.20 6.66 -12.18
C ILE A 88 -10.67 6.83 -12.22
N ALA A 89 -10.10 7.05 -13.41
CA ALA A 89 -8.67 7.32 -13.60
C ALA A 89 -8.20 8.55 -12.85
N LEU A 90 -8.92 9.67 -12.93
CA LEU A 90 -8.57 10.86 -12.17
C LEU A 90 -8.62 10.59 -10.65
N LYS A 91 -9.66 9.89 -10.18
CA LYS A 91 -9.82 9.54 -8.76
C LYS A 91 -8.65 8.70 -8.25
N GLU A 92 -8.31 7.61 -8.93
CA GLU A 92 -7.22 6.73 -8.52
C GLU A 92 -5.84 7.40 -8.66
N LEU A 93 -5.67 8.29 -9.63
CA LEU A 93 -4.44 9.06 -9.78
C LEU A 93 -4.23 9.98 -8.58
N ILE A 94 -5.30 10.67 -8.15
CA ILE A 94 -5.27 11.48 -6.93
C ILE A 94 -4.88 10.59 -5.74
N PHE A 95 -5.40 9.37 -5.64
CA PHE A 95 -5.07 8.45 -4.56
C PHE A 95 -3.61 8.02 -4.55
N VAL A 96 -3.00 7.82 -5.71
CA VAL A 96 -1.58 7.45 -5.82
C VAL A 96 -0.67 8.64 -5.51
N ILE A 97 -0.98 9.83 -6.02
CA ILE A 97 -0.11 11.02 -5.93
C ILE A 97 -0.22 11.70 -4.56
N SER A 98 -1.42 11.74 -3.98
CA SER A 98 -1.70 12.41 -2.71
C SER A 98 -0.77 12.04 -1.54
N PRO A 99 -0.50 10.76 -1.22
CA PRO A 99 0.39 10.41 -0.12
C PRO A 99 1.83 10.86 -0.37
N ILE A 100 2.29 10.86 -1.64
CA ILE A 100 3.63 11.34 -2.01
C ILE A 100 3.74 12.84 -1.70
N ILE A 101 2.78 13.64 -2.18
CA ILE A 101 2.75 15.09 -1.92
C ILE A 101 2.73 15.36 -0.41
N SER A 102 1.89 14.63 0.33
CA SER A 102 1.72 14.78 1.78
C SER A 102 3.05 14.57 2.52
N VAL A 103 3.75 13.46 2.23
CA VAL A 103 5.04 13.14 2.85
C VAL A 103 6.08 14.19 2.47
N MET A 104 6.16 14.60 1.20
CA MET A 104 7.11 15.63 0.76
C MET A 104 6.90 16.96 1.49
N VAL A 105 5.65 17.35 1.75
CA VAL A 105 5.31 18.58 2.47
C VAL A 105 5.71 18.47 3.94
N ILE A 106 5.38 17.36 4.60
CA ILE A 106 5.75 17.09 6.00
C ILE A 106 7.27 17.07 6.19
N GLN A 107 7.99 16.37 5.32
CA GLN A 107 9.44 16.25 5.44
C GLN A 107 10.15 17.60 5.28
N LYS A 108 9.67 18.43 4.34
CA LYS A 108 10.23 19.77 4.13
C LYS A 108 9.98 20.72 5.29
N SER A 109 8.88 20.53 6.02
CA SER A 109 8.57 21.37 7.17
C SER A 109 9.48 21.05 8.37
N GLY A 110 10.04 19.84 8.44
CA GLY A 110 10.94 19.43 9.52
C GLY A 110 10.30 19.43 10.91
N PHE A 111 8.98 19.57 11.00
CA PHE A 111 8.23 19.63 12.26
C PHE A 111 7.94 18.27 12.87
N LEU A 112 7.90 17.23 12.05
CA LEU A 112 7.52 15.91 12.52
C LEU A 112 8.72 15.17 13.14
N GLU A 113 8.61 14.80 14.40
CA GLU A 113 9.50 13.83 15.03
C GLU A 113 8.97 12.42 14.69
N ILE A 114 9.41 11.87 13.56
CA ILE A 114 8.85 10.65 12.95
C ILE A 114 8.75 9.50 13.96
N GLU A 115 9.80 9.25 14.75
CA GLU A 115 9.77 8.18 15.75
C GLU A 115 8.67 8.37 16.81
N LYS A 116 8.48 9.60 17.31
CA LYS A 116 7.41 9.88 18.29
C LYS A 116 6.04 9.76 17.65
N PHE A 117 5.88 10.26 16.42
CA PHE A 117 4.66 10.11 15.64
C PHE A 117 4.30 8.64 15.45
N VAL A 118 5.24 7.82 14.98
CA VAL A 118 5.04 6.37 14.75
C VAL A 118 4.63 5.67 16.04
N LYS A 119 5.35 5.88 17.15
CA LYS A 119 5.01 5.25 18.44
C LYS A 119 3.63 5.69 18.95
N PHE A 120 3.28 6.97 18.76
CA PHE A 120 1.96 7.47 19.14
C PHE A 120 0.85 6.81 18.33
N ILE A 121 0.98 6.76 17.00
CA ILE A 121 -0.01 6.12 16.12
C ILE A 121 -0.13 4.63 16.46
N LEU A 122 1.00 3.93 16.62
CA LEU A 122 1.02 2.51 16.97
C LEU A 122 0.28 2.25 18.30
N PHE A 123 0.56 3.04 19.33
CA PHE A 123 -0.10 2.92 20.62
C PHE A 123 -1.60 3.22 20.53
N GLY A 124 -1.98 4.29 19.84
CA GLY A 124 -3.37 4.66 19.61
C GLY A 124 -4.17 3.59 18.86
N LEU A 125 -3.58 3.01 17.81
CA LEU A 125 -4.20 1.90 17.07
C LEU A 125 -4.29 0.61 17.91
N SER A 126 -3.34 0.38 18.81
CA SER A 126 -3.40 -0.77 19.73
C SER A 126 -4.54 -0.61 20.74
N ILE A 127 -4.73 0.60 21.30
CA ILE A 127 -5.88 0.92 22.16
C ILE A 127 -7.19 0.75 21.39
N TYR A 128 -7.26 1.30 20.18
CA TYR A 128 -8.44 1.16 19.32
C TYR A 128 -8.81 -0.30 19.10
N LEU A 129 -7.82 -1.14 18.78
CA LEU A 129 -8.02 -2.57 18.61
C LEU A 129 -8.55 -3.23 19.89
N LEU A 130 -7.98 -2.92 21.05
CA LEU A 130 -8.46 -3.45 22.33
C LEU A 130 -9.91 -3.07 22.61
N VAL A 131 -10.26 -1.80 22.40
CA VAL A 131 -11.65 -1.32 22.55
C VAL A 131 -12.57 -2.08 21.62
N ARG A 132 -12.18 -2.28 20.36
CA ARG A 132 -12.96 -3.06 19.39
C ARG A 132 -13.12 -4.52 19.80
N ILE A 133 -12.07 -5.16 20.30
CA ILE A 133 -12.12 -6.55 20.78
C ILE A 133 -13.07 -6.67 21.97
N ILE A 134 -12.97 -5.77 22.96
CA ILE A 134 -13.81 -5.77 24.16
C ILE A 134 -15.28 -5.57 23.81
N ASN A 135 -15.58 -4.70 22.85
CA ASN A 135 -16.96 -4.39 22.43
C ASN A 135 -17.54 -5.40 21.43
N SER A 136 -16.76 -6.37 20.97
CA SER A 136 -17.22 -7.33 19.97
C SER A 136 -17.73 -8.60 20.64
N GLU A 137 -19.05 -8.78 20.60
CA GLU A 137 -19.71 -9.98 21.11
C GLU A 137 -19.24 -11.26 20.39
N SER A 138 -18.82 -11.14 19.12
CA SER A 138 -18.41 -12.27 18.28
C SER A 138 -17.07 -12.89 18.70
N VAL A 139 -16.11 -12.11 19.20
CA VAL A 139 -14.81 -12.65 19.65
C VAL A 139 -14.98 -13.53 20.90
N ILE A 140 -15.92 -13.17 21.77
CA ILE A 140 -16.19 -13.89 23.02
C ILE A 140 -16.89 -15.23 22.73
N GLN A 141 -17.75 -15.29 21.72
CA GLN A 141 -18.56 -16.47 21.40
C GLN A 141 -17.84 -17.50 20.51
N VAL A 142 -17.00 -17.07 19.57
CA VAL A 142 -16.38 -17.96 18.58
C VAL A 142 -15.20 -18.77 19.16
N GLY A 143 -14.60 -18.32 20.26
CA GLY A 143 -13.49 -19.03 20.90
C GLY A 143 -12.16 -18.96 20.11
N PHE A 144 -11.03 -19.05 20.82
CA PHE A 144 -9.70 -18.77 20.27
C PHE A 144 -9.25 -19.73 19.15
N ILE A 145 -9.66 -21.00 19.21
CA ILE A 145 -9.27 -22.01 18.21
C ILE A 145 -9.99 -21.75 16.89
N GLN A 146 -11.30 -21.49 16.94
CA GLN A 146 -12.09 -21.15 15.76
C GLN A 146 -11.65 -19.80 15.18
N PHE A 147 -11.17 -18.87 16.02
CA PHE A 147 -10.50 -17.63 15.60
C PHE A 147 -9.22 -17.90 14.77
N ILE A 148 -8.40 -18.89 15.13
CA ILE A 148 -7.21 -19.28 14.34
C ILE A 148 -7.59 -20.02 13.05
N THR A 149 -8.52 -20.97 13.12
CA THR A 149 -8.77 -21.91 12.01
C THR A 149 -9.72 -21.38 10.95
N SER A 150 -10.75 -20.64 11.34
CA SER A 150 -11.77 -20.15 10.39
C SER A 150 -11.32 -18.90 9.65
N GLY A 151 -10.39 -18.14 10.25
CA GLY A 151 -10.09 -16.80 9.81
C GLY A 151 -11.30 -15.89 9.98
N PHE A 152 -11.03 -14.63 10.21
CA PHE A 152 -12.06 -13.62 10.35
C PHE A 152 -12.81 -13.41 9.02
N ASN A 153 -14.03 -13.95 8.88
CA ASN A 153 -15.09 -13.27 8.13
C ASN A 153 -15.71 -12.19 9.01
N THR A 154 -14.89 -11.34 9.63
CA THR A 154 -15.36 -10.39 10.63
C THR A 154 -15.07 -8.97 10.22
N ASP A 155 -15.89 -8.07 10.75
CA ASP A 155 -15.81 -6.62 10.69
C ASP A 155 -14.42 -6.05 11.06
N PHE A 156 -13.50 -6.84 11.62
CA PHE A 156 -12.14 -6.44 11.95
C PHE A 156 -11.17 -6.40 10.78
N GLU A 157 -11.48 -6.99 9.63
CA GLU A 157 -10.59 -6.96 8.45
C GLU A 157 -10.51 -5.56 7.83
N GLY A 158 -9.75 -4.69 8.49
CA GLY A 158 -9.60 -3.29 8.11
C GLY A 158 -8.31 -3.03 7.35
N SER A 159 -8.32 -1.94 6.59
CA SER A 159 -7.10 -1.41 5.96
C SER A 159 -6.06 -0.89 6.97
N LEU A 160 -6.45 -0.65 8.24
CA LEU A 160 -5.54 -0.27 9.32
C LEU A 160 -4.48 -1.34 9.61
N ALA A 161 -4.77 -2.61 9.32
CA ALA A 161 -3.81 -3.69 9.48
C ALA A 161 -2.52 -3.40 8.70
N PHE A 162 -2.62 -2.85 7.49
CA PHE A 162 -1.46 -2.51 6.66
C PHE A 162 -0.62 -1.40 7.29
N ILE A 163 -1.26 -0.33 7.79
CA ILE A 163 -0.56 0.75 8.50
C ILE A 163 0.16 0.18 9.71
N TYR A 164 -0.57 -0.53 10.55
CA TYR A 164 -0.04 -1.15 11.75
C TYR A 164 1.15 -2.05 11.41
N GLY A 165 1.05 -2.85 10.34
CA GLY A 165 2.12 -3.72 9.88
C GLY A 165 3.40 -2.97 9.49
N PHE A 166 3.30 -1.87 8.76
CA PHE A 166 4.46 -1.02 8.47
C PHE A 166 5.09 -0.44 9.74
N LEU A 167 4.27 0.00 10.71
CA LEU A 167 4.76 0.53 11.99
C LEU A 167 5.45 -0.54 12.85
N VAL A 168 4.91 -1.76 12.88
CA VAL A 168 5.52 -2.91 13.57
C VAL A 168 6.86 -3.25 12.92
N PHE A 169 6.92 -3.31 11.60
CA PHE A 169 8.17 -3.59 10.89
C PHE A 169 9.23 -2.51 11.11
N PHE A 170 8.80 -1.24 11.21
CA PHE A 170 9.70 -0.16 11.60
C PHE A 170 10.36 -0.38 12.98
N LEU A 171 9.62 -0.86 13.98
CA LEU A 171 10.20 -1.18 15.30
C LEU A 171 11.25 -2.29 15.24
N TYR A 172 11.04 -3.28 14.37
CA TYR A 172 12.02 -4.33 14.10
C TYR A 172 13.32 -3.73 13.52
N LEU A 173 13.23 -2.88 12.50
CA LEU A 173 14.40 -2.23 11.90
C LEU A 173 15.14 -1.31 12.88
N LYS A 174 14.43 -0.70 13.84
CA LYS A 174 15.03 0.09 14.94
C LYS A 174 15.61 -0.76 16.08
N GLY A 175 15.52 -2.09 16.00
CA GLY A 175 16.05 -3.00 17.03
C GLY A 175 15.23 -3.03 18.33
N GLN A 176 14.01 -2.47 18.34
CA GLN A 176 13.15 -2.41 19.53
C GLN A 176 12.40 -3.73 19.73
N LYS A 177 13.14 -4.84 19.94
CA LYS A 177 12.63 -6.22 19.91
C LYS A 177 11.40 -6.46 20.80
N LYS A 178 11.41 -5.91 22.03
CA LYS A 178 10.28 -6.07 22.97
C LYS A 178 8.99 -5.46 22.42
N LEU A 179 9.06 -4.21 21.96
CA LEU A 179 7.91 -3.51 21.38
C LEU A 179 7.47 -4.16 20.07
N PHE A 180 8.41 -4.63 19.25
CA PHE A 180 8.11 -5.40 18.04
C PHE A 180 7.30 -6.67 18.36
N LEU A 181 7.75 -7.49 19.31
CA LEU A 181 7.06 -8.74 19.67
C LEU A 181 5.66 -8.49 20.23
N ILE A 182 5.52 -7.51 21.13
CA ILE A 182 4.20 -7.14 21.68
C ILE A 182 3.28 -6.66 20.55
N SER A 183 3.76 -5.77 19.69
CA SER A 183 2.93 -5.22 18.61
C SER A 183 2.62 -6.27 17.55
N LEU A 184 3.49 -7.25 17.32
CA LEU A 184 3.22 -8.38 16.42
C LEU A 184 2.03 -9.22 16.91
N LEU A 185 1.86 -9.38 18.24
CA LEU A 185 0.66 -10.01 18.80
C LEU A 185 -0.60 -9.18 18.54
N PHE A 186 -0.54 -7.86 18.72
CA PHE A 186 -1.67 -6.98 18.37
C PHE A 186 -2.01 -7.05 16.88
N LEU A 187 -1.01 -7.08 15.99
CA LEU A 187 -1.24 -7.22 14.56
C LEU A 187 -2.00 -8.50 14.21
N PHE A 188 -1.75 -9.59 14.91
CA PHE A 188 -2.48 -10.84 14.70
C PHE A 188 -4.00 -10.65 14.89
N PHE A 189 -4.41 -9.84 15.87
CA PHE A 189 -5.81 -9.53 16.13
C PHE A 189 -6.46 -8.56 15.12
N PHE A 190 -5.68 -7.90 14.26
CA PHE A 190 -6.25 -7.14 13.12
C PHE A 190 -6.77 -8.05 12.00
N GLY A 191 -6.51 -9.35 12.03
CA GLY A 191 -7.13 -10.34 11.14
C GLY A 191 -6.57 -10.45 9.73
N LYS A 192 -5.87 -9.44 9.21
CA LYS A 192 -5.23 -9.53 7.88
C LYS A 192 -3.98 -10.39 7.90
N ARG A 193 -4.18 -11.70 7.71
CA ARG A 193 -3.14 -12.75 7.65
C ARG A 193 -1.97 -12.41 6.74
N ILE A 194 -2.23 -11.80 5.58
CA ILE A 194 -1.18 -11.46 4.63
C ILE A 194 -0.24 -10.37 5.14
N VAL A 195 -0.74 -9.44 5.97
CA VAL A 195 0.11 -8.41 6.58
C VAL A 195 1.03 -9.04 7.63
N PHE A 196 0.46 -9.91 8.46
CA PHE A 196 1.23 -10.65 9.47
C PHE A 196 2.32 -11.52 8.82
N ALA A 197 1.95 -12.33 7.82
CA ALA A 197 2.88 -13.16 7.06
C ALA A 197 3.93 -12.31 6.35
N GLY A 198 3.53 -11.19 5.74
CA GLY A 198 4.43 -10.24 5.09
C GLY A 198 5.52 -9.72 6.02
N ILE A 199 5.17 -9.33 7.25
CA ILE A 199 6.15 -8.88 8.24
C ILE A 199 7.10 -10.01 8.63
N LEU A 200 6.58 -11.20 8.90
CA LEU A 200 7.41 -12.34 9.26
C LEU A 200 8.40 -12.68 8.14
N PHE A 201 7.92 -12.83 6.90
CA PHE A 201 8.79 -13.12 5.77
C PHE A 201 9.78 -11.99 5.50
N THR A 202 9.38 -10.73 5.67
CA THR A 202 10.30 -9.59 5.50
C THR A 202 11.35 -9.56 6.61
N ALA A 203 11.00 -9.80 7.87
CA ALA A 203 11.95 -9.86 8.97
C ALA A 203 12.95 -11.02 8.80
N LEU A 204 12.47 -12.18 8.34
CA LEU A 204 13.33 -13.32 7.99
C LEU A 204 14.26 -12.99 6.82
N ALA A 205 13.73 -12.42 5.73
CA ALA A 205 14.54 -12.01 4.58
C ALA A 205 15.58 -10.95 4.97
N ASP A 206 15.22 -9.97 5.80
CA ASP A 206 16.17 -8.98 6.31
C ASP A 206 17.30 -9.64 7.13
N SER A 207 16.94 -10.50 8.09
CA SER A 207 17.89 -11.18 8.99
C SER A 207 18.81 -12.19 8.27
N PHE A 208 18.29 -12.95 7.32
CA PHE A 208 19.00 -14.08 6.72
C PHE A 208 19.53 -13.81 5.31
N LEU A 209 18.94 -12.87 4.58
CA LEU A 209 19.32 -12.56 3.20
C LEU A 209 19.90 -11.14 3.09
N PHE A 210 19.10 -10.10 3.32
CA PHE A 210 19.48 -8.73 2.95
C PHE A 210 20.68 -8.18 3.71
N ARG A 211 20.83 -8.51 5.00
CA ARG A 211 22.02 -8.12 5.80
C ARG A 211 23.25 -8.98 5.56
N LYS A 212 23.10 -10.15 4.93
CA LYS A 212 24.21 -11.12 4.77
C LYS A 212 24.87 -11.05 3.39
N ILE A 213 24.21 -10.46 2.41
CA ILE A 213 24.73 -10.34 1.05
C ILE A 213 24.84 -8.87 0.64
N SER A 214 25.56 -8.59 -0.45
CA SER A 214 25.71 -7.21 -0.91
C SER A 214 24.37 -6.60 -1.32
N TYR A 215 24.19 -5.31 -1.00
CA TYR A 215 23.00 -4.54 -1.35
C TYR A 215 22.57 -4.70 -2.83
N ASN A 216 23.55 -4.66 -3.74
CA ASN A 216 23.30 -4.83 -5.18
C ASN A 216 22.78 -6.22 -5.54
N LEU A 217 23.27 -7.28 -4.87
CA LEU A 217 22.77 -8.64 -5.08
C LEU A 217 21.35 -8.79 -4.51
N SER A 218 21.09 -8.28 -3.30
CA SER A 218 19.75 -8.27 -2.69
C SER A 218 18.72 -7.58 -3.60
N LYS A 219 19.10 -6.44 -4.19
CA LYS A 219 18.27 -5.71 -5.15
C LYS A 219 17.96 -6.51 -6.42
N LYS A 220 18.95 -7.23 -6.97
CA LYS A 220 18.77 -8.13 -8.13
C LYS A 220 17.88 -9.33 -7.79
N ILE A 221 18.06 -9.93 -6.61
CA ILE A 221 17.20 -11.02 -6.14
C ILE A 221 15.75 -10.55 -6.04
N LEU A 222 15.53 -9.40 -5.39
CA LEU A 222 14.19 -8.84 -5.25
C LEU A 222 13.53 -8.54 -6.61
N LEU A 223 14.29 -8.00 -7.58
CA LEU A 223 13.80 -7.81 -8.94
C LEU A 223 13.44 -9.14 -9.61
N GLY A 224 14.29 -10.16 -9.48
CA GLY A 224 14.03 -11.50 -9.98
C GLY A 224 12.77 -12.12 -9.36
N SER A 225 12.56 -11.93 -8.05
CA SER A 225 11.35 -12.37 -7.34
C SER A 225 10.10 -11.67 -7.86
N VAL A 226 10.16 -10.36 -8.14
CA VAL A 226 9.03 -9.62 -8.74
C VAL A 226 8.68 -10.19 -10.10
N ILE A 227 9.68 -10.39 -10.98
CA ILE A 227 9.45 -10.95 -12.32
C ILE A 227 8.82 -12.35 -12.20
N PHE A 228 9.39 -13.21 -11.35
CA PHE A 228 8.89 -14.56 -11.12
C PHE A 228 7.44 -14.55 -10.63
N VAL A 229 7.14 -13.77 -9.59
CA VAL A 229 5.79 -13.65 -9.02
C VAL A 229 4.80 -13.10 -10.05
N SER A 230 5.16 -12.07 -10.80
CA SER A 230 4.33 -11.53 -11.88
C SER A 230 4.00 -12.59 -12.93
N THR A 231 4.99 -13.40 -13.35
CA THR A 231 4.76 -14.51 -14.28
C THR A 231 3.80 -15.54 -13.69
N ILE A 232 3.98 -15.93 -12.42
CA ILE A 232 3.07 -16.86 -11.74
C ILE A 232 1.66 -16.30 -11.68
N ILE A 233 1.49 -15.02 -11.35
CA ILE A 233 0.17 -14.35 -11.31
C ILE A 233 -0.49 -14.36 -12.68
N LEU A 234 0.24 -14.12 -13.77
CA LEU A 234 -0.32 -14.18 -15.13
C LEU A 234 -0.75 -15.60 -15.51
N LEU A 235 0.10 -16.61 -15.25
CA LEU A 235 -0.24 -18.02 -15.48
C LEU A 235 -1.48 -18.43 -14.66
N PHE A 236 -1.53 -17.96 -13.42
CA PHE A 236 -2.67 -18.17 -12.52
C PHE A 236 -3.95 -17.54 -13.08
N SER A 237 -3.85 -16.32 -13.59
CA SER A 237 -4.99 -15.59 -14.19
C SER A 237 -5.44 -16.23 -15.51
N ALA A 238 -4.54 -16.88 -16.24
CA ALA A 238 -4.85 -17.59 -17.48
C ALA A 238 -5.51 -18.97 -17.25
N GLY A 239 -5.65 -19.44 -16.00
CA GLY A 239 -6.21 -20.76 -15.67
C GLY A 239 -5.21 -21.92 -15.82
N PHE A 240 -3.91 -21.63 -15.96
CA PHE A 240 -2.88 -22.66 -16.20
C PHE A 240 -2.82 -23.74 -15.10
N PHE A 241 -3.24 -23.40 -13.87
CA PHE A 241 -3.20 -24.31 -12.72
C PHE A 241 -4.56 -24.96 -12.40
N ASP A 242 -5.61 -24.75 -13.22
CA ASP A 242 -6.95 -25.27 -12.91
C ASP A 242 -6.96 -26.80 -12.80
N ASP A 243 -6.44 -27.50 -13.81
CA ASP A 243 -6.36 -28.96 -13.84
C ASP A 243 -5.49 -29.50 -12.70
N LEU A 244 -4.35 -28.84 -12.41
CA LEU A 244 -3.48 -29.23 -11.30
C LEU A 244 -4.23 -29.25 -9.97
N PHE A 245 -5.09 -28.27 -9.72
CA PHE A 245 -5.83 -28.18 -8.47
C PHE A 245 -6.96 -29.20 -8.38
N ILE A 246 -7.66 -29.44 -9.49
CA ILE A 246 -8.69 -30.47 -9.58
C ILE A 246 -8.06 -31.85 -9.35
N ASP A 247 -6.98 -32.17 -10.06
CA ASP A 247 -6.34 -33.50 -10.00
C ASP A 247 -5.68 -33.78 -8.65
N ARG A 248 -5.08 -32.77 -8.01
CA ARG A 248 -4.31 -32.96 -6.76
C ARG A 248 -5.13 -32.77 -5.49
N TYR A 249 -6.09 -31.85 -5.50
CA TYR A 249 -6.83 -31.46 -4.30
C TYR A 249 -8.33 -31.74 -4.40
N GLY A 250 -8.84 -32.13 -5.57
CA GLY A 250 -10.28 -32.37 -5.77
C GLY A 250 -11.14 -31.11 -5.66
N ILE A 251 -10.51 -29.92 -5.72
CA ILE A 251 -11.19 -28.62 -5.61
C ILE A 251 -10.76 -27.72 -6.76
N SER A 252 -11.65 -26.83 -7.19
CA SER A 252 -11.31 -25.84 -8.22
C SER A 252 -10.33 -24.80 -7.66
N LEU A 253 -9.50 -24.24 -8.54
CA LEU A 253 -8.61 -23.13 -8.21
C LEU A 253 -9.36 -21.92 -7.64
N ASN A 254 -10.58 -21.70 -8.13
CA ASN A 254 -11.46 -20.65 -7.65
C ASN A 254 -11.95 -20.90 -6.22
N ALA A 255 -12.26 -22.16 -5.87
CA ALA A 255 -12.59 -22.51 -4.49
C ALA A 255 -11.38 -22.32 -3.56
N PHE A 256 -10.19 -22.74 -4.00
CA PHE A 256 -8.96 -22.56 -3.23
C PHE A 256 -8.64 -21.08 -2.96
N THR A 257 -8.86 -20.21 -3.96
CA THR A 257 -8.60 -18.77 -3.84
C THR A 257 -9.80 -17.94 -3.41
N GLN A 258 -10.89 -18.58 -2.99
CA GLN A 258 -12.09 -17.91 -2.51
C GLN A 258 -12.66 -16.90 -3.51
N GLY A 259 -12.71 -17.26 -4.80
CA GLY A 259 -13.29 -16.42 -5.85
C GLY A 259 -12.30 -15.53 -6.61
N ARG A 260 -11.06 -15.37 -6.12
CA ARG A 260 -10.10 -14.43 -6.72
C ARG A 260 -9.61 -14.88 -8.10
N SER A 261 -9.42 -16.18 -8.33
CA SER A 261 -8.95 -16.66 -9.64
C SER A 261 -9.94 -16.32 -10.75
N ASN A 262 -11.25 -16.40 -10.48
CA ASN A 262 -12.27 -16.05 -11.46
C ASN A 262 -12.25 -14.56 -11.82
N ILE A 263 -12.08 -13.66 -10.85
CA ILE A 263 -11.97 -12.21 -11.11
C ILE A 263 -10.74 -11.91 -11.97
N LEU A 264 -9.58 -12.50 -11.63
CA LEU A 264 -8.36 -12.36 -12.41
C LEU A 264 -8.54 -12.89 -13.84
N ASN A 265 -9.19 -14.03 -14.00
CA ASN A 265 -9.46 -14.65 -15.29
C ASN A 265 -10.41 -13.83 -16.16
N LEU A 266 -11.47 -13.26 -15.58
CA LEU A 266 -12.41 -12.38 -16.27
C LEU A 266 -11.70 -11.16 -16.86
N VAL A 267 -10.86 -10.49 -16.05
CA VAL A 267 -10.07 -9.34 -16.50
C VAL A 267 -9.01 -9.78 -17.51
N PHE A 268 -8.35 -10.91 -17.32
CA PHE A 268 -7.35 -11.40 -18.26
C PHE A 268 -7.94 -11.76 -19.62
N LYS A 269 -9.17 -12.29 -19.67
CA LYS A 269 -9.86 -12.63 -20.93
C LYS A 269 -10.44 -11.43 -21.67
N SER A 270 -10.60 -10.29 -20.99
CA SER A 270 -11.20 -9.09 -21.59
C SER A 270 -10.21 -8.21 -22.36
N ILE A 271 -8.90 -8.47 -22.22
CA ILE A 271 -7.85 -7.69 -22.89
C ILE A 271 -7.53 -8.26 -24.27
N ASP A 272 -7.20 -7.38 -25.21
CA ASP A 272 -6.52 -7.80 -26.44
C ASP A 272 -5.07 -8.19 -26.11
N TYR A 273 -4.59 -9.34 -26.56
CA TYR A 273 -3.20 -9.76 -26.36
C TYR A 273 -2.19 -8.73 -26.89
N ASN A 274 -2.54 -7.98 -27.95
CA ASN A 274 -1.68 -6.91 -28.46
C ASN A 274 -1.51 -5.76 -27.46
N SER A 275 -2.52 -5.54 -26.60
CA SER A 275 -2.47 -4.53 -25.54
C SER A 275 -1.53 -4.90 -24.39
N LEU A 276 -1.13 -6.17 -24.22
CA LEU A 276 -0.27 -6.58 -23.10
C LEU A 276 1.10 -5.88 -23.11
N PHE A 277 1.58 -5.42 -24.27
CA PHE A 277 2.85 -4.73 -24.35
C PHE A 277 2.77 -3.27 -23.88
N ILE A 278 1.71 -2.55 -24.27
CA ILE A 278 1.53 -1.10 -24.05
C ILE A 278 0.62 -0.79 -22.85
N GLY A 279 -0.31 -1.69 -22.54
CA GLY A 279 -1.34 -1.57 -21.52
C GLY A 279 -2.72 -1.23 -22.07
N ASN A 280 -3.74 -1.44 -21.23
CA ASN A 280 -5.15 -1.11 -21.53
C ASN A 280 -5.57 0.28 -21.00
N GLY A 281 -4.63 1.00 -20.40
CA GLY A 281 -4.87 2.29 -19.77
C GLY A 281 -5.12 2.20 -18.27
N PHE A 282 -4.78 3.28 -17.58
CA PHE A 282 -4.97 3.37 -16.14
C PHE A 282 -6.44 3.22 -15.77
N SER A 283 -6.70 2.52 -14.67
CA SER A 283 -8.05 2.23 -14.15
C SER A 283 -8.91 1.33 -15.04
N TYR A 284 -8.34 0.73 -16.09
CA TYR A 284 -9.06 -0.21 -16.94
C TYR A 284 -9.70 -1.34 -16.12
N THR A 285 -8.97 -1.94 -15.19
CA THR A 285 -9.47 -3.10 -14.42
C THR A 285 -10.66 -2.73 -13.54
N THR A 286 -10.56 -1.62 -12.81
CA THR A 286 -11.64 -1.08 -11.97
C THR A 286 -12.86 -0.73 -12.81
N THR A 287 -12.65 -0.08 -13.97
CA THR A 287 -13.74 0.36 -14.85
C THR A 287 -14.45 -0.84 -15.49
N TYR A 288 -13.70 -1.80 -16.01
CA TYR A 288 -14.23 -3.02 -16.60
C TYR A 288 -15.11 -3.77 -15.61
N LEU A 289 -14.60 -4.04 -14.40
CA LEU A 289 -15.34 -4.74 -13.35
C LEU A 289 -16.60 -3.97 -12.92
N THR A 290 -16.53 -2.65 -12.84
CA THR A 290 -17.69 -1.80 -12.54
C THR A 290 -18.79 -1.97 -13.59
N ASN A 291 -18.42 -1.96 -14.88
CA ASN A 291 -19.37 -2.04 -15.99
C ASN A 291 -20.04 -3.41 -16.13
N ILE A 292 -19.38 -4.49 -15.69
CA ILE A 292 -19.96 -5.83 -15.65
C ILE A 292 -20.67 -6.16 -14.32
N GLY A 293 -20.93 -5.17 -13.47
CA GLY A 293 -21.69 -5.33 -12.22
C GLY A 293 -20.87 -5.80 -11.01
N HIS A 294 -19.54 -5.85 -11.11
CA HIS A 294 -18.61 -6.27 -10.05
C HIS A 294 -18.05 -5.08 -9.24
N GLN A 295 -18.89 -4.09 -8.92
CA GLN A 295 -18.46 -2.82 -8.30
C GLN A 295 -17.71 -2.97 -6.96
N GLN A 296 -18.01 -4.03 -6.20
CA GLN A 296 -17.38 -4.32 -4.91
C GLN A 296 -16.17 -5.27 -5.01
N ASN A 297 -15.98 -5.91 -6.16
CA ASN A 297 -15.00 -6.98 -6.36
C ASN A 297 -13.85 -6.45 -7.22
N LEU A 298 -12.88 -5.79 -6.57
CA LEU A 298 -11.65 -5.39 -7.24
C LEU A 298 -10.73 -6.61 -7.46
N VAL A 299 -9.75 -6.46 -8.36
CA VAL A 299 -8.73 -7.48 -8.66
C VAL A 299 -7.92 -7.93 -7.44
N HIS A 300 -7.78 -7.07 -6.41
CA HIS A 300 -7.00 -7.30 -5.19
C HIS A 300 -5.57 -7.80 -5.48
N SER A 301 -4.91 -7.19 -6.46
CA SER A 301 -3.52 -7.44 -6.80
C SER A 301 -2.99 -6.24 -7.59
N ASP A 302 -2.27 -5.35 -6.92
CA ASP A 302 -1.61 -4.22 -7.56
C ASP A 302 -0.66 -4.70 -8.67
N ILE A 303 0.05 -5.82 -8.46
CA ILE A 303 0.99 -6.38 -9.46
C ILE A 303 0.27 -6.78 -10.74
N PHE A 304 -0.80 -7.57 -10.64
CA PHE A 304 -1.59 -7.95 -11.82
C PHE A 304 -2.13 -6.72 -12.52
N ARG A 305 -2.71 -5.80 -11.73
CA ARG A 305 -3.30 -4.57 -12.23
C ARG A 305 -2.29 -3.71 -12.98
N PHE A 306 -1.05 -3.58 -12.48
CA PHE A 306 0.01 -2.86 -13.17
C PHE A 306 0.31 -3.45 -14.56
N ILE A 307 0.37 -4.78 -14.66
CA ILE A 307 0.65 -5.46 -15.93
C ILE A 307 -0.50 -5.22 -16.92
N ILE A 308 -1.75 -5.34 -16.48
CA ILE A 308 -2.92 -5.17 -17.34
C ILE A 308 -3.10 -3.72 -17.79
N GLU A 309 -2.98 -2.77 -16.87
CA GLU A 309 -3.27 -1.36 -17.13
C GLU A 309 -2.14 -0.65 -17.89
N PHE A 310 -0.88 -0.96 -17.59
CA PHE A 310 0.28 -0.27 -18.15
C PHE A 310 1.14 -1.13 -19.09
N GLY A 311 0.78 -2.41 -19.27
CA GLY A 311 1.51 -3.34 -20.10
C GLY A 311 2.90 -3.67 -19.57
N LEU A 312 3.62 -4.52 -20.31
CA LEU A 312 4.99 -4.90 -19.99
C LEU A 312 5.93 -3.69 -19.97
N LEU A 313 5.78 -2.73 -20.90
CA LEU A 313 6.62 -1.54 -20.93
C LEU A 313 6.44 -0.67 -19.68
N GLY A 314 5.19 -0.36 -19.31
CA GLY A 314 4.92 0.44 -18.12
C GLY A 314 5.28 -0.29 -16.84
N PHE A 315 5.09 -1.62 -16.78
CA PHE A 315 5.56 -2.46 -15.69
C PHE A 315 7.08 -2.37 -15.53
N ILE A 316 7.85 -2.58 -16.60
CA ILE A 316 9.32 -2.48 -16.58
C ILE A 316 9.77 -1.08 -16.14
N LEU A 317 9.15 -0.03 -16.68
CA LEU A 317 9.47 1.35 -16.32
C LEU A 317 9.18 1.64 -14.84
N PHE A 318 8.01 1.23 -14.35
CA PHE A 318 7.63 1.39 -12.95
C PHE A 318 8.63 0.72 -12.02
N TYR A 319 8.92 -0.57 -12.25
CA TYR A 319 9.86 -1.30 -11.41
C TYR A 319 11.28 -0.77 -11.54
N PHE A 320 11.73 -0.38 -12.73
CA PHE A 320 13.02 0.27 -12.90
C PHE A 320 13.13 1.54 -12.03
N LEU A 321 12.12 2.40 -12.06
CA LEU A 321 12.08 3.62 -11.24
C LEU A 321 11.97 3.30 -9.75
N PHE A 322 11.11 2.35 -9.37
CA PHE A 322 10.93 1.89 -8.00
C PHE A 322 12.25 1.39 -7.40
N PHE A 323 12.91 0.45 -8.08
CA PHE A 323 14.19 -0.10 -7.65
C PHE A 323 15.30 0.95 -7.68
N LYS A 324 15.33 1.88 -8.65
CA LYS A 324 16.33 2.97 -8.72
C LYS A 324 16.32 3.85 -7.46
N ASN A 325 15.15 4.06 -6.85
CA ASN A 325 15.01 4.91 -5.67
C ASN A 325 15.31 4.20 -4.33
N LEU A 326 15.51 2.88 -4.35
CA LEU A 326 16.02 2.15 -3.19
C LEU A 326 17.50 2.48 -3.00
N HIS A 327 17.88 2.89 -1.79
CA HIS A 327 19.22 3.40 -1.48
C HIS A 327 19.87 2.77 -0.25
N SER A 328 19.17 1.89 0.47
CA SER A 328 19.65 1.25 1.70
C SER A 328 19.01 -0.13 1.91
N GLU A 329 19.60 -0.96 2.77
CA GLU A 329 19.03 -2.26 3.17
C GLU A 329 17.64 -2.12 3.82
N LYS A 330 17.41 -1.04 4.58
CA LYS A 330 16.10 -0.77 5.19
C LYS A 330 15.05 -0.41 4.15
N THR A 331 15.38 0.45 3.19
CA THR A 331 14.45 0.79 2.10
C THR A 331 14.16 -0.41 1.22
N LEU A 332 15.15 -1.28 1.00
CA LEU A 332 14.95 -2.57 0.34
C LEU A 332 14.00 -3.49 1.14
N SER A 333 14.14 -3.55 2.46
CA SER A 333 13.27 -4.35 3.31
C SER A 333 11.83 -3.85 3.31
N PHE A 334 11.62 -2.53 3.40
CA PHE A 334 10.28 -1.96 3.24
C PHE A 334 9.70 -2.21 1.85
N ALA A 335 10.53 -2.13 0.80
CA ALA A 335 10.10 -2.46 -0.56
C ALA A 335 9.66 -3.92 -0.68
N PHE A 336 10.40 -4.86 -0.06
CA PHE A 336 10.00 -6.26 -0.04
C PHE A 336 8.67 -6.48 0.69
N LEU A 337 8.48 -5.84 1.86
CA LEU A 337 7.19 -5.87 2.57
C LEU A 337 6.06 -5.34 1.69
N PHE A 338 6.24 -4.15 1.08
CA PHE A 338 5.25 -3.57 0.18
C PHE A 338 4.91 -4.50 -0.99
N LEU A 339 5.91 -5.15 -1.60
CA LEU A 339 5.69 -6.09 -2.70
C LEU A 339 4.87 -7.31 -2.28
N ILE A 340 5.10 -7.86 -1.08
CA ILE A 340 4.27 -8.96 -0.55
C ILE A 340 2.81 -8.51 -0.43
N LEU A 341 2.57 -7.29 0.09
CA LEU A 341 1.21 -6.77 0.26
C LEU A 341 0.54 -6.51 -1.10
N ALA A 342 1.28 -5.90 -2.05
CA ALA A 342 0.85 -5.56 -3.39
C ALA A 342 0.47 -6.78 -4.26
N ILE A 343 0.95 -7.98 -3.93
CA ILE A 343 0.50 -9.23 -4.57
C ILE A 343 -0.98 -9.50 -4.31
N SER A 344 -1.46 -9.15 -3.11
CA SER A 344 -2.66 -9.73 -2.49
C SER A 344 -3.80 -8.76 -2.25
N ASP A 345 -3.53 -7.45 -2.34
CA ASP A 345 -4.51 -6.39 -2.12
C ASP A 345 -4.15 -5.16 -2.98
N ASN A 346 -5.07 -4.21 -3.07
CA ASN A 346 -4.88 -2.96 -3.82
C ASN A 346 -4.31 -1.86 -2.92
N THR A 347 -3.15 -2.14 -2.31
CA THR A 347 -2.52 -1.22 -1.36
C THR A 347 -2.15 0.12 -1.97
N PHE A 348 -1.88 0.17 -3.28
CA PHE A 348 -1.39 1.36 -3.97
C PHE A 348 -2.41 2.51 -4.00
N ILE A 349 -3.71 2.20 -4.01
CA ILE A 349 -4.79 3.20 -3.97
C ILE A 349 -5.22 3.58 -2.54
N TYR A 350 -4.63 2.96 -1.51
CA TYR A 350 -4.92 3.29 -0.12
C TYR A 350 -4.05 4.46 0.35
N VAL A 351 -4.56 5.69 0.18
CA VAL A 351 -3.87 6.95 0.54
C VAL A 351 -3.24 6.90 1.92
N HIS A 352 -3.99 6.46 2.92
CA HIS A 352 -3.54 6.37 4.30
C HIS A 352 -2.43 5.32 4.48
N VAL A 353 -2.50 4.17 3.80
CA VAL A 353 -1.45 3.14 3.86
C VAL A 353 -0.16 3.63 3.19
N MET A 354 -0.29 4.16 1.98
CA MET A 354 0.85 4.65 1.19
C MET A 354 1.50 5.86 1.83
N PHE A 355 0.75 6.70 2.56
CA PHE A 355 1.29 7.79 3.37
C PHE A 355 2.31 7.26 4.40
N PHE A 356 1.96 6.24 5.18
CA PHE A 356 2.89 5.66 6.15
C PHE A 356 4.08 4.97 5.49
N TYR A 357 3.84 4.22 4.40
CA TYR A 357 4.91 3.59 3.63
C TYR A 357 5.96 4.61 3.16
N TYR A 358 5.52 5.68 2.49
CA TYR A 358 6.43 6.72 2.01
C TYR A 358 7.08 7.50 3.15
N LEU A 359 6.36 7.77 4.25
CA LEU A 359 6.91 8.45 5.42
C LEU A 359 8.08 7.66 6.04
N LEU A 360 7.93 6.34 6.17
CA LEU A 360 8.93 5.48 6.80
C LEU A 360 10.16 5.26 5.90
N ILE A 361 9.96 5.06 4.60
CA ILE A 361 11.08 4.95 3.64
C ILE A 361 11.89 6.24 3.58
N SER A 362 11.20 7.38 3.67
CA SER A 362 11.83 8.67 3.53
C SER A 362 12.58 9.13 4.79
N GLU A 363 12.37 8.51 5.95
CA GLU A 363 13.14 8.77 7.18
C GLU A 363 14.62 8.37 7.00
N ASP A 364 14.91 7.30 6.26
CA ASP A 364 16.27 6.77 6.18
C ASP A 364 17.24 7.74 5.50
N HIS A 365 16.74 8.56 4.58
CA HIS A 365 17.48 9.63 3.91
C HIS A 365 17.89 10.77 4.88
N TYR A 366 17.16 10.97 5.98
CA TYR A 366 17.44 12.02 6.96
C TYR A 366 18.36 11.58 8.10
N LEU A 367 18.57 10.27 8.28
CA LEU A 367 19.47 9.73 9.30
C LEU A 367 20.86 9.43 8.76
N SER A 368 21.03 9.35 7.44
CA SER A 368 22.32 9.17 6.77
C SER A 368 22.98 10.48 6.31
N SER A 369 22.27 11.62 6.41
CA SER A 369 22.77 12.98 6.11
C SER A 369 22.92 13.78 7.38
#